data_AF-A0AAD0W3S2-F1
#
_entry.id   AF-A0AAD0W3S2-F1
#
_cell.length_a   1.000
_cell.length_b   1.000
_cell.length_c   1.000
_cell.angle_alpha   90.00
_cell.angle_beta   90.00
_cell.angle_gamma   90.00
#
_symmetry.space_group_name_H-M   'P 1'
#
loop_
_entity.id
_entity.type
_entity.pdbx_description
1 polymer ?
#
loop_
_entity_poly.entity_id
_entity_poly.type
_entity_poly.pdbx_seq_one_letter_code
_entity_poly.pdbx_strand_id
1 'polypeptide(L)'
;MRYVIVLLLMMVTAAVQATEDKYNFATAEREQTFRELTHELRCPKCQNQNIADSDAVVAKDLRDKVIALVNEGQSKQEVIDYMIDRYGYFVHYQPPVTPATIVLWVLPVAIIILGFGFIVFRQKRAAKKQDWNAADEQKLAELINQYQRQEREQ
;
A
#
# COMPACT_ATOMS: atom_id res chain seq x y z
N MET A 1 43.68 9.92 34.27
CA MET A 1 42.27 10.32 34.05
C MET A 1 41.74 9.83 32.71
N ARG A 2 42.24 10.28 31.55
CA ARG A 2 41.69 9.92 30.22
C ARG A 2 41.68 8.41 29.93
N TYR A 3 42.78 7.71 30.21
CA TYR A 3 42.86 6.25 30.00
C TYR A 3 42.00 5.45 30.96
N VAL A 4 41.80 5.93 32.20
CA VAL A 4 40.93 5.27 33.19
C VAL A 4 39.46 5.35 32.74
N ILE A 5 39.04 6.50 32.20
CA ILE A 5 37.68 6.67 31.66
C ILE A 5 37.45 5.78 30.45
N VAL A 6 38.42 5.66 29.54
CA VAL A 6 38.33 4.79 28.36
C VAL A 6 38.25 3.31 28.77
N LEU A 7 39.07 2.88 29.72
CA LEU A 7 39.10 1.48 30.19
C LEU A 7 37.81 1.13 30.95
N LEU A 8 37.26 2.09 31.71
CA LEU A 8 35.98 1.93 32.39
C LEU A 8 34.79 1.88 31.42
N LEU A 9 34.79 2.71 30.36
CA LEU A 9 33.80 2.63 29.27
C LEU A 9 33.86 1.29 28.52
N MET A 10 35.07 0.76 28.29
CA MET A 10 35.28 -0.53 27.62
C MET A 10 34.76 -1.71 28.45
N MET A 11 34.95 -1.68 29.79
CA MET A 11 34.39 -2.70 30.69
C MET A 11 32.86 -2.70 30.73
N VAL A 12 32.22 -1.52 30.65
CA VAL A 12 30.75 -1.42 30.66
C VAL A 12 30.14 -2.03 29.40
N THR A 13 30.78 -1.88 28.24
CA THR A 13 30.28 -2.49 26.98
C THR A 13 30.40 -4.02 26.95
N ALA A 14 31.33 -4.61 27.71
CA ALA A 14 31.52 -6.07 27.75
C ALA A 14 30.42 -6.82 28.54
N ALA A 15 29.56 -6.09 29.27
CA ALA A 15 28.51 -6.67 30.10
C ALA A 15 27.17 -6.87 29.35
N VAL A 16 27.07 -6.51 28.07
CA VAL A 16 25.84 -6.69 27.30
C VAL A 16 25.75 -8.15 26.85
N GLN A 17 24.83 -8.91 27.46
CA GLN A 17 24.47 -10.24 26.97
C GLN A 17 23.23 -10.16 26.08
N ALA A 18 23.31 -10.73 24.89
CA ALA A 18 22.15 -10.93 24.03
C ALA A 18 21.34 -12.13 24.57
N THR A 19 20.12 -11.88 25.03
CA THR A 19 19.19 -12.94 25.44
C THR A 19 18.43 -13.43 24.21
N GLU A 20 18.90 -14.52 23.61
CA GLU A 20 18.19 -15.16 22.50
C GLU A 20 17.15 -16.14 23.05
N ASP A 21 15.90 -15.98 22.63
CA ASP A 21 14.82 -16.90 23.00
C ASP A 21 15.07 -18.27 22.36
N LYS A 22 15.37 -19.30 23.17
CA LYS A 22 15.56 -20.66 22.67
C LYS A 22 14.23 -21.41 22.56
N TYR A 23 13.80 -21.66 21.33
CA TYR A 23 12.64 -22.48 21.03
C TYR A 23 13.05 -23.93 20.73
N ASN A 24 12.25 -24.89 21.19
CA ASN A 24 12.47 -26.32 20.94
C ASN A 24 11.50 -26.81 19.87
N PHE A 25 12.03 -27.54 18.89
CA PHE A 25 11.27 -28.07 17.75
C PHE A 25 11.39 -29.59 17.68
N ALA A 26 10.28 -30.26 17.36
CA ALA A 26 10.27 -31.71 17.18
C ALA A 26 10.95 -32.15 15.86
N THR A 27 10.92 -31.30 14.84
CA THR A 27 11.49 -31.59 13.51
C THR A 27 12.09 -30.32 12.88
N ALA A 28 13.03 -30.49 11.95
CA ALA A 28 13.62 -29.38 11.19
C ALA A 28 12.57 -28.62 10.33
N GLU A 29 11.52 -29.32 9.89
CA GLU A 29 10.41 -28.71 9.13
C GLU A 29 9.59 -27.74 10.00
N ARG A 30 9.34 -28.08 11.27
CA ARG A 30 8.66 -27.19 12.22
C ARG A 30 9.49 -25.96 12.54
N GLU A 31 10.80 -26.15 12.71
CA GLU A 31 11.74 -25.06 12.91
C GLU A 31 11.75 -24.09 11.72
N GLN A 32 11.77 -24.64 10.50
CA GLN A 32 11.69 -23.85 9.27
C GLN A 32 10.36 -23.09 9.16
N THR A 33 9.24 -23.76 9.44
CA THR A 33 7.91 -23.13 9.44
C THR A 33 7.84 -21.97 10.44
N PHE A 34 8.38 -22.16 11.65
CA PHE A 34 8.44 -21.11 12.66
C PHE A 34 9.29 -19.92 12.20
N ARG A 35 10.47 -20.16 11.61
CA ARG A 35 11.31 -19.09 11.05
C ARG A 35 10.56 -18.28 9.99
N GLU A 36 9.90 -18.96 9.05
CA GLU A 36 9.12 -18.27 8.01
C GLU A 36 7.99 -17.44 8.60
N LEU A 37 7.20 -18.01 9.52
CA LEU A 37 6.11 -17.31 10.19
C LEU A 37 6.60 -16.08 10.95
N THR A 38 7.72 -16.17 11.66
CA THR A 38 8.24 -15.04 12.45
C THR A 38 8.78 -13.89 11.59
N HIS A 39 9.21 -14.15 10.35
CA HIS A 39 9.55 -13.11 9.38
C HIS A 39 8.33 -12.55 8.62
N GLU A 40 7.28 -13.34 8.42
CA GLU A 40 6.05 -12.91 7.75
C GLU A 40 5.06 -12.19 8.67
N LEU A 41 5.18 -12.37 9.98
CA LEU A 41 4.35 -11.72 10.99
C LEU A 41 5.03 -10.44 11.50
N ARG A 42 4.27 -9.33 11.52
CA ARG A 42 4.62 -8.02 12.07
C ARG A 42 4.26 -7.93 13.53
N CYS A 43 5.06 -7.20 14.30
CA CYS A 43 4.65 -6.72 15.62
C CYS A 43 3.71 -5.52 15.46
N PRO A 44 2.41 -5.59 15.85
CA PRO A 44 1.44 -4.50 15.64
C PRO A 44 1.71 -3.24 16.47
N LYS A 45 2.61 -3.34 17.45
CA LYS A 45 2.99 -2.25 18.38
C LYS A 45 4.38 -1.69 18.12
N CYS A 46 5.12 -2.30 17.20
CA CYS A 46 6.50 -1.94 16.91
C CYS A 46 6.58 -1.11 15.63
N GLN A 47 7.69 -0.41 15.42
CA GLN A 47 7.90 0.43 14.24
C GLN A 47 8.24 -0.42 13.01
N ASN A 48 7.21 -0.94 12.31
CA ASN A 48 7.33 -1.67 11.04
C ASN A 48 8.40 -2.78 11.06
N GLN A 49 8.38 -3.59 12.12
CA GLN A 49 9.31 -4.71 12.33
C GLN A 49 8.53 -6.03 12.32
N ASN A 50 9.18 -7.08 11.82
CA ASN A 50 8.70 -8.45 11.99
C ASN A 50 8.88 -8.89 13.47
N ILE A 51 8.23 -9.99 13.85
CA ILE A 51 8.34 -10.52 15.22
C ILE A 51 9.65 -11.30 15.44
N ALA A 52 10.40 -11.65 14.39
CA ALA A 52 11.73 -12.25 14.52
C ALA A 52 12.77 -11.23 15.05
N ASP A 53 12.75 -10.00 14.52
CA ASP A 53 13.76 -8.96 14.76
C ASP A 53 13.41 -8.02 15.93
N SER A 54 12.16 -8.07 16.41
CA SER A 54 11.71 -7.17 17.47
C SER A 54 11.88 -7.76 18.86
N ASP A 55 12.53 -7.00 19.75
CA ASP A 55 12.70 -7.33 21.18
C ASP A 55 11.54 -6.85 22.07
N ALA A 56 10.45 -6.36 21.47
CA ALA A 56 9.30 -5.91 22.24
C ALA A 56 8.64 -7.11 22.95
N VAL A 57 8.12 -6.87 24.17
CA VAL A 57 7.39 -7.89 24.93
C VAL A 57 6.21 -8.47 24.13
N VAL A 58 5.55 -7.63 23.32
CA VAL A 58 4.47 -8.07 22.42
C VAL A 58 4.98 -9.00 21.32
N ALA A 59 6.14 -8.72 20.73
CA ALA A 59 6.73 -9.60 19.72
C ALA A 59 7.09 -10.96 20.30
N LYS A 60 7.60 -10.99 21.54
CA LYS A 60 7.85 -12.23 22.28
C LYS A 60 6.58 -13.04 22.50
N ASP A 61 5.50 -12.42 22.98
CA ASP A 61 4.20 -13.09 23.18
C ASP A 61 3.67 -13.69 21.86
N LEU A 62 3.83 -12.97 20.75
CA LEU A 62 3.49 -13.48 19.42
C LEU A 62 4.36 -14.68 19.02
N ARG A 63 5.69 -14.63 19.22
CA ARG A 63 6.58 -15.77 18.95
C ARG A 63 6.22 -16.99 19.81
N ASP A 64 5.97 -16.78 21.10
CA ASP A 64 5.53 -17.82 22.04
C ASP A 64 4.20 -18.47 21.60
N LYS A 65 3.30 -17.68 20.99
CA LYS A 65 2.07 -18.23 20.43
C LYS A 65 2.29 -18.98 19.11
N VAL A 66 3.15 -18.48 18.22
CA VAL A 66 3.51 -19.17 16.97
C VAL A 66 4.10 -20.54 17.26
N ILE A 67 5.06 -20.64 18.18
CA ILE A 67 5.69 -21.93 18.51
C ILE A 67 4.67 -22.93 19.07
N ALA A 68 3.73 -22.48 19.89
CA ALA A 68 2.67 -23.33 20.43
C ALA A 68 1.84 -23.96 19.29
N LEU A 69 1.37 -23.15 18.35
CA LEU A 69 0.53 -23.60 17.24
C LEU A 69 1.30 -24.52 16.26
N VAL A 70 2.56 -24.21 15.97
CA VAL A 70 3.43 -25.06 15.15
C VAL A 70 3.67 -26.41 15.83
N ASN A 71 3.84 -26.43 17.15
CA ASN A 71 4.01 -27.68 17.90
C ASN A 71 2.72 -28.50 18.02
N GLU A 72 1.56 -27.84 18.04
CA GLU A 72 0.24 -28.46 17.88
C GLU A 72 0.03 -29.08 16.49
N GLY A 73 0.89 -28.79 15.52
CA GLY A 73 0.85 -29.36 14.17
C GLY A 73 -0.02 -28.56 13.20
N GLN A 74 -0.34 -27.31 13.52
CA GLN A 74 -1.05 -26.43 12.57
C GLN A 74 -0.17 -26.08 11.37
N SER A 75 -0.80 -25.96 10.21
CA SER A 75 -0.16 -25.49 8.99
C SER A 75 0.16 -23.99 9.08
N LYS A 76 1.10 -23.53 8.25
CA LYS A 76 1.50 -22.12 8.16
C LYS A 76 0.30 -21.18 7.97
N GLN A 77 -0.63 -21.54 7.09
CA GLN A 77 -1.81 -20.71 6.80
C GLN A 77 -2.75 -20.65 8.01
N GLU A 78 -3.00 -21.77 8.69
CA GLU A 78 -3.84 -21.78 9.90
C GLU A 78 -3.25 -20.90 11.00
N VAL A 79 -1.92 -20.89 11.17
CA VAL A 79 -1.25 -20.00 12.11
C VAL A 79 -1.44 -18.53 11.72
N ILE A 80 -1.27 -18.19 10.44
CA ILE A 80 -1.49 -16.82 9.93
C ILE A 80 -2.94 -16.40 10.16
N ASP A 81 -3.90 -17.26 9.82
CA ASP A 81 -5.32 -16.98 9.98
C ASP A 81 -5.69 -16.77 11.45
N TYR A 82 -5.15 -17.60 12.36
CA TYR A 82 -5.30 -17.39 13.80
C TYR A 82 -4.74 -16.04 14.25
N MET A 83 -3.54 -15.69 13.78
CA MET A 83 -2.92 -14.42 14.13
C MET A 83 -3.75 -13.24 13.61
N ILE A 84 -4.29 -13.31 12.39
CA ILE A 84 -5.16 -12.28 11.81
C ILE A 84 -6.48 -12.18 12.59
N ASP A 85 -7.10 -13.29 12.95
CA ASP A 85 -8.35 -13.29 13.73
C ASP A 85 -8.14 -12.62 15.09
N ARG A 86 -7.00 -12.87 15.75
CA ARG A 86 -6.72 -12.35 17.09
C ARG A 86 -6.14 -10.94 17.11
N TYR A 87 -5.28 -10.61 16.16
CA TYR A 87 -4.47 -9.37 16.15
C TYR A 87 -4.77 -8.45 14.96
N GLY A 88 -5.63 -8.87 14.03
CA GLY A 88 -6.04 -8.13 12.84
C GLY A 88 -5.06 -8.26 11.67
N TYR A 89 -5.46 -7.78 10.49
CA TYR A 89 -4.68 -7.87 9.25
C TYR A 89 -3.29 -7.21 9.32
N PHE A 90 -3.07 -6.25 10.23
CA PHE A 90 -1.78 -5.57 10.40
C PHE A 90 -0.67 -6.49 10.92
N VAL A 91 -1.02 -7.61 11.52
CA VAL A 91 -0.05 -8.60 12.03
C VAL A 91 0.62 -9.36 10.89
N HIS A 92 0.06 -9.39 9.68
CA HIS A 92 0.65 -10.10 8.55
C HIS A 92 1.29 -9.12 7.57
N TYR A 93 2.55 -9.37 7.17
CA TYR A 93 3.25 -8.51 6.20
C TYR A 93 2.54 -8.42 4.86
N GLN A 94 1.84 -9.49 4.47
CA GLN A 94 1.13 -9.62 3.21
C GLN A 94 -0.35 -9.91 3.47
N PRO A 95 -1.13 -8.91 3.91
CA PRO A 95 -2.54 -9.13 4.21
C PRO A 95 -3.28 -9.68 2.99
N PRO A 96 -4.24 -10.60 3.17
CA PRO A 96 -4.95 -11.24 2.08
C PRO A 96 -5.77 -10.24 1.27
N VAL A 97 -5.96 -10.54 -0.02
CA VAL A 97 -6.80 -9.74 -0.91
C VAL A 97 -8.26 -9.94 -0.53
N THR A 98 -8.89 -8.91 0.03
CA THR A 98 -10.31 -8.90 0.38
C THR A 98 -11.14 -8.18 -0.68
N PRO A 99 -12.47 -8.39 -0.75
CA PRO A 99 -13.33 -7.62 -1.65
C PRO A 99 -13.19 -6.10 -1.48
N ALA A 100 -12.96 -5.64 -0.25
CA ALA A 100 -12.70 -4.23 0.04
C ALA A 100 -11.40 -3.73 -0.62
N THR A 101 -10.32 -4.53 -0.56
CA THR A 101 -9.07 -4.18 -1.27
C THR A 101 -9.30 -4.08 -2.78
N ILE A 102 -10.06 -5.00 -3.38
CA ILE A 102 -10.38 -4.96 -4.81
C ILE A 102 -11.12 -3.68 -5.17
N VAL A 103 -12.16 -3.33 -4.41
CA VAL A 103 -12.93 -2.09 -4.64
C VAL A 103 -12.02 -0.86 -4.52
N LEU A 104 -11.14 -0.82 -3.52
CA LEU A 104 -10.20 0.29 -3.31
C LEU A 104 -9.29 0.52 -4.53
N TRP A 105 -8.85 -0.56 -5.19
CA TRP A 105 -7.98 -0.48 -6.38
C TRP A 105 -8.74 -0.27 -7.69
N VAL A 106 -9.92 -0.88 -7.84
CA VAL A 106 -10.74 -0.77 -9.07
C VAL A 106 -11.40 0.59 -9.18
N LEU A 107 -11.85 1.18 -8.07
CA LEU A 107 -12.60 2.43 -8.06
C LEU A 107 -11.83 3.60 -8.71
N PRO A 108 -10.56 3.88 -8.38
CA PRO A 108 -9.78 4.93 -9.05
C PRO A 108 -9.69 4.74 -10.56
N VAL A 109 -9.42 3.51 -11.02
CA VAL A 109 -9.32 3.18 -12.44
C VAL A 109 -10.67 3.39 -13.15
N ALA A 110 -11.75 2.93 -12.53
CA ALA A 110 -13.11 3.11 -13.05
C ALA A 110 -13.47 4.60 -13.18
N ILE A 111 -13.16 5.43 -12.18
CA ILE A 111 -13.41 6.87 -12.22
C ILE A 111 -12.64 7.53 -13.38
N ILE A 112 -11.38 7.17 -13.59
CA ILE A 112 -10.57 7.71 -14.69
C ILE A 112 -11.18 7.34 -16.04
N ILE A 113 -11.53 6.07 -16.24
CA ILE A 113 -12.12 5.58 -17.49
C ILE A 113 -13.46 6.26 -17.76
N LEU A 114 -14.33 6.35 -16.75
CA LEU A 114 -15.64 6.99 -16.87
C LEU A 114 -15.52 8.49 -17.13
N GLY A 115 -14.62 9.18 -16.42
CA GLY A 115 -14.37 10.62 -16.61
C GLY A 115 -13.82 10.93 -17.99
N PHE A 116 -12.81 10.19 -18.45
CA PHE A 116 -12.24 10.34 -19.79
C PHE A 116 -13.28 10.02 -20.87
N GLY A 117 -14.00 8.91 -20.71
CA GLY A 117 -15.08 8.51 -21.62
C GLY A 117 -16.17 9.57 -21.72
N PHE A 118 -16.55 10.19 -20.60
CA PHE A 118 -17.53 11.28 -20.55
C PHE A 118 -17.05 12.52 -21.33
N ILE A 119 -15.78 12.92 -21.16
CA ILE A 119 -15.19 14.05 -21.89
C ILE A 119 -15.22 13.78 -23.41
N VAL A 120 -14.77 12.61 -23.84
CA VAL A 120 -14.76 12.22 -25.26
C VAL A 120 -16.17 12.19 -25.83
N PHE A 121 -17.12 11.61 -25.11
CA PHE A 121 -18.53 11.57 -25.50
C PHE A 121 -19.11 12.99 -25.68
N ARG A 122 -18.80 13.90 -24.75
CA ARG A 122 -19.26 15.29 -24.81
C ARG A 122 -18.63 16.05 -25.97
N GLN A 123 -17.35 15.87 -26.24
CA GLN A 123 -16.67 16.50 -27.38
C GLN A 123 -17.25 16.02 -28.72
N LYS A 124 -17.55 14.72 -28.87
CA LYS A 124 -18.20 14.19 -30.08
C LYS A 124 -19.59 14.80 -30.30
N ARG A 125 -20.35 15.07 -29.23
CA ARG A 125 -21.66 15.75 -29.31
C ARG A 125 -21.53 17.25 -29.62
N ALA A 126 -20.54 17.93 -29.03
CA ALA A 126 -20.28 19.35 -29.30
C ALA A 126 -19.72 19.59 -30.71
N ALA A 127 -19.00 18.60 -31.26
CA ALA A 127 -18.53 18.58 -32.65
C ALA A 127 -19.64 18.24 -33.66
N LYS A 128 -20.93 18.32 -33.27
CA LYS A 128 -22.03 18.38 -34.25
C LYS A 128 -21.80 19.63 -35.10
N LYS A 129 -21.20 19.41 -36.27
CA LYS A 129 -20.80 20.44 -37.24
C LYS A 129 -21.94 21.43 -37.42
N GLN A 130 -21.63 22.71 -37.26
CA GLN A 130 -22.41 23.77 -37.87
C GLN A 130 -22.26 23.56 -39.39
N ASP A 131 -23.30 23.06 -40.04
CA ASP A 131 -23.31 22.89 -41.50
C ASP A 131 -23.45 24.29 -42.11
N TRP A 132 -22.33 24.76 -42.65
CA TRP A 132 -22.28 25.97 -43.46
C TRP A 132 -23.19 25.80 -44.67
N ASN A 133 -24.15 26.70 -44.84
CA ASN A 133 -25.11 26.65 -45.93
C ASN A 133 -25.14 27.96 -46.73
N ALA A 134 -25.90 27.97 -47.83
CA ALA A 134 -26.03 29.13 -48.69
C ALA A 134 -26.59 30.38 -47.98
N ALA A 135 -27.37 30.23 -46.91
CA ALA A 135 -27.85 31.37 -46.11
C ALA A 135 -26.74 32.00 -45.27
N ASP A 136 -25.79 31.19 -44.78
CA ASP A 136 -24.60 31.69 -44.09
C ASP A 136 -23.68 32.49 -45.04
N GLU A 137 -23.54 32.03 -46.30
CA GLU A 137 -22.80 32.75 -47.34
C GLU A 137 -23.41 34.11 -47.67
N GLN A 138 -24.73 34.16 -47.80
CA GLN A 138 -25.45 35.42 -48.05
C GLN A 138 -25.25 36.41 -46.90
N LYS A 139 -25.37 35.95 -45.65
CA LYS A 139 -25.18 36.78 -44.47
C LYS A 139 -23.74 37.28 -44.34
N LEU A 140 -22.75 36.45 -44.68
CA LEU A 140 -21.36 36.86 -44.71
C LEU A 140 -21.11 37.94 -45.77
N ALA A 141 -21.64 37.76 -46.98
CA ALA A 141 -21.53 38.74 -48.04
C ALA A 141 -22.21 40.07 -47.69
N GLU A 142 -23.36 40.03 -47.02
CA GLU A 142 -24.05 41.21 -46.50
C GLU A 142 -23.18 41.97 -45.50
N LEU A 143 -22.60 41.27 -44.51
CA LEU A 143 -21.73 41.86 -43.51
C LEU A 143 -20.48 42.49 -44.14
N ILE A 144 -19.82 41.81 -45.09
CA ILE A 144 -18.65 42.35 -45.81
C ILE A 144 -19.02 43.66 -46.51
N ASN A 145 -20.15 43.68 -47.22
CA ASN A 145 -20.62 44.87 -47.92
C ASN A 145 -20.99 46.01 -46.97
N GLN A 146 -21.47 45.70 -45.76
CA GLN A 146 -21.77 46.68 -44.73
C GLN A 146 -20.47 47.31 -44.19
N TYR A 147 -19.47 46.50 -43.84
CA TYR A 147 -18.17 47.00 -43.37
C TYR A 147 -17.46 47.86 -44.41
N GLN A 148 -17.44 47.42 -45.68
CA GLN A 148 -16.84 48.22 -46.76
C GLN A 148 -17.58 49.54 -47.02
N ARG A 149 -18.89 49.60 -46.77
CA ARG A 149 -19.64 50.86 -46.85
C ARG A 149 -19.22 51.81 -45.73
N GLN A 150 -19.11 51.29 -44.50
CA GLN A 150 -18.65 52.07 -43.35
C GLN A 150 -17.22 52.60 -43.54
N GLU A 151 -16.30 51.82 -44.11
CA GLU A 151 -14.94 52.26 -44.41
C GLU A 151 -14.88 53.33 -45.51
N ARG A 152 -15.80 53.30 -46.48
CA ARG A 152 -15.87 54.33 -47.55
C ARG A 152 -16.50 55.64 -47.10
N GLU A 153 -17.27 55.60 -46.02
CA GLU A 153 -17.93 56.77 -45.42
C GLU A 153 -17.05 57.48 -44.37
N GLN A 154 -15.94 56.87 -43.96
CA GLN A 154 -14.90 57.45 -43.10
C GLN A 154 -13.80 58.11 -43.93
#